data_AF-A0A654F0G8-F1
#
_entry.id   AF-A0A654F0G8-F1
#
_cell.length_a   1.000
_cell.length_b   1.000
_cell.length_c   1.000
_cell.angle_alpha   90.00
_cell.angle_beta   90.00
_cell.angle_gamma   90.00
#
_symmetry.space_group_name_H-M   'P 1'
#
loop_
_entity.id
_entity.type
_entity.pdbx_description
1 polymer ?
#
loop_
_entity_poly.entity_id
_entity_poly.type
_entity_poly.pdbx_seq_one_letter_code
_entity_poly.pdbx_strand_id
1 'polypeptide(L)'
;MDLKESVNDQYDILENLKGSVGNLNDIILRLTQHVIASTAGKTSNLVFSPALLSVILSFVAASSPDELNAVSSGIVTTILADSTPSGGPTISAANGVWIEKTLYVEPSFKDLLLNSYKAAFNQVDFRTKADEVNKEVNSWVEEQTNGLITDLLPPNSASSWTDLIFANALFFNGRWDKKFDPSLTEDSDFHLLDGTKVRVPFMTRDSFTFHLNVYEAFKVLNLPYREGREDSRGFSMQIYLPDEKDGLPAVRFLASLPLAFLLTSTQLLT
;
A
#
# COMPACT_ATOMS: atom_id res chain seq x y z
N MET A 1 -6.06 -43.01 7.48
CA MET A 1 -5.56 -41.63 7.34
C MET A 1 -6.53 -40.95 6.40
N ASP A 2 -7.51 -40.27 6.99
CA ASP A 2 -8.80 -39.99 6.38
C ASP A 2 -8.79 -38.58 5.76
N LEU A 3 -9.15 -38.47 4.48
CA LEU A 3 -9.16 -37.22 3.71
C LEU A 3 -10.13 -36.15 4.28
N LYS A 4 -10.91 -36.49 5.31
CA LYS A 4 -11.85 -35.59 5.99
C LYS A 4 -11.23 -34.79 7.13
N GLU A 5 -10.16 -35.26 7.78
CA GLU A 5 -9.46 -34.48 8.83
C GLU A 5 -8.69 -33.30 8.21
N SER A 6 -8.06 -33.50 7.05
CA SER A 6 -7.28 -32.45 6.36
C SER A 6 -8.12 -31.28 5.80
N VAL A 7 -9.42 -31.49 5.54
CA VAL A 7 -10.30 -30.42 5.06
C VAL A 7 -10.80 -29.56 6.23
N ASN A 8 -11.02 -30.16 7.39
CA ASN A 8 -11.53 -29.45 8.57
C ASN A 8 -10.47 -28.50 9.16
N ASP A 9 -9.20 -28.93 9.18
CA ASP A 9 -8.08 -28.10 9.62
C ASP A 9 -7.88 -26.86 8.72
N GLN A 10 -8.11 -26.98 7.40
CA GLN A 10 -8.02 -25.84 6.47
C GLN A 10 -9.12 -24.80 6.70
N TYR A 11 -10.34 -25.21 7.05
CA TYR A 11 -11.44 -24.29 7.35
C TYR A 11 -11.22 -23.56 8.68
N ASP A 12 -10.74 -24.25 9.70
CA ASP A 12 -10.40 -23.63 10.99
C ASP A 12 -9.23 -22.65 10.86
N ILE A 13 -8.22 -22.96 10.04
CA ILE A 13 -7.13 -22.03 9.70
C ILE A 13 -7.69 -20.79 8.98
N LEU A 14 -8.59 -20.96 8.02
CA LEU A 14 -9.19 -19.84 7.27
C LEU A 14 -10.14 -18.98 8.14
N GLU A 15 -10.88 -19.55 9.09
CA GLU A 15 -11.70 -18.80 10.04
C GLU A 15 -10.85 -18.06 11.07
N ASN A 16 -9.81 -18.70 11.62
CA ASN A 16 -8.86 -18.04 12.53
C ASN A 16 -8.09 -16.92 11.83
N LEU A 17 -7.68 -17.14 10.58
CA LEU A 17 -7.11 -16.10 9.72
C LEU A 17 -8.11 -14.96 9.51
N LYS A 18 -9.38 -15.23 9.20
CA LYS A 18 -10.41 -14.19 9.05
C LYS A 18 -10.66 -13.40 10.34
N GLY A 19 -10.65 -14.05 11.50
CA GLY A 19 -10.82 -13.41 12.81
C GLY A 19 -9.65 -12.49 13.16
N SER A 20 -8.42 -12.97 12.97
CA SER A 20 -7.19 -12.20 13.21
C SER A 20 -7.00 -11.07 12.19
N VAL A 21 -7.32 -11.34 10.92
CA VAL A 21 -7.38 -10.34 9.83
C VAL A 21 -8.49 -9.30 10.09
N GLY A 22 -9.60 -9.66 10.72
CA GLY A 22 -10.67 -8.73 11.09
C GLY A 22 -10.21 -7.64 12.05
N ASN A 23 -9.42 -8.00 13.06
CA ASN A 23 -8.85 -7.04 14.02
C ASN A 23 -7.72 -6.21 13.39
N LEU A 24 -6.83 -6.84 12.63
CA LEU A 24 -5.77 -6.15 11.89
C LEU A 24 -6.33 -5.17 10.86
N ASN A 25 -7.37 -5.55 10.12
CA ASN A 25 -8.01 -4.68 9.14
C ASN A 25 -8.62 -3.43 9.78
N ASP A 26 -9.23 -3.54 10.97
CA ASP A 26 -9.73 -2.36 11.69
C ASP A 26 -8.58 -1.44 12.13
N ILE A 27 -7.47 -2.01 12.62
CA ILE A 27 -6.27 -1.24 12.98
C ILE A 27 -5.68 -0.54 11.75
N ILE A 28 -5.53 -1.25 10.63
CA ILE A 28 -5.03 -0.70 9.36
C ILE A 28 -5.95 0.42 8.87
N LEU A 29 -7.27 0.23 8.99
CA LEU A 29 -8.25 1.24 8.59
C LEU A 29 -8.13 2.50 9.43
N ARG A 30 -8.05 2.36 10.75
CA ARG A 30 -7.85 3.48 11.68
C ARG A 30 -6.52 4.18 11.46
N LEU A 31 -5.45 3.43 11.19
CA LEU A 31 -4.14 4.00 10.87
C LEU A 31 -4.19 4.77 9.54
N THR A 32 -4.80 4.19 8.52
CA THR A 32 -5.06 4.83 7.21
C THR A 32 -5.82 6.14 7.41
N GLN A 33 -6.89 6.12 8.20
CA GLN A 33 -7.66 7.31 8.55
C GLN A 33 -6.81 8.34 9.31
N HIS A 34 -5.96 7.91 10.23
CA HIS A 34 -5.09 8.79 10.98
C HIS A 34 -4.02 9.46 10.10
N VAL A 35 -3.40 8.73 9.16
CA VAL A 35 -2.46 9.31 8.18
C VAL A 35 -3.17 10.33 7.29
N ILE A 36 -4.38 10.02 6.81
CA ILE A 36 -5.20 10.95 6.02
C ILE A 36 -5.61 12.19 6.85
N ALA A 37 -5.91 12.02 8.14
CA ALA A 37 -6.31 13.11 9.05
C ALA A 37 -5.13 14.01 9.44
N SER A 38 -3.96 13.44 9.73
CA SER A 38 -2.72 14.18 10.07
C SER A 38 -2.16 15.01 8.90
N THR A 39 -2.64 14.73 7.69
CA THR A 39 -2.35 15.50 6.48
C THR A 39 -3.55 16.37 6.04
N ALA A 40 -4.68 16.31 6.75
CA ALA A 40 -5.84 17.16 6.48
C ALA A 40 -5.50 18.64 6.73
N GLY A 41 -5.83 19.50 5.77
CA GLY A 41 -5.49 20.92 5.78
C GLY A 41 -4.08 21.25 5.26
N LYS A 42 -3.25 20.24 4.94
CA LYS A 42 -2.02 20.47 4.18
C LYS A 42 -2.35 20.47 2.68
N THR A 43 -1.73 21.38 1.94
CA THR A 43 -1.82 21.46 0.47
C THR A 43 -0.93 20.41 -0.24
N SER A 44 -0.36 19.47 0.52
CA SER A 44 0.53 18.43 0.03
C SER A 44 -0.25 17.19 -0.44
N ASN A 45 0.17 16.60 -1.56
CA ASN A 45 -0.30 15.29 -2.00
C ASN A 45 0.17 14.20 -1.02
N LEU A 46 -0.67 13.18 -0.80
CA LEU A 46 -0.36 12.02 0.03
C LEU A 46 -0.53 10.75 -0.79
N VAL A 47 0.48 9.87 -0.76
CA VAL A 47 0.43 8.52 -1.32
C VAL A 47 1.06 7.57 -0.30
N PHE A 48 0.41 6.47 -0.01
CA PHE A 48 0.94 5.40 0.84
C PHE A 48 0.30 4.06 0.48
N SER A 49 0.92 2.96 0.90
CA SER A 49 0.41 1.61 0.70
C SER A 49 -0.09 1.00 2.01
N PRO A 50 -1.41 0.88 2.22
CA PRO A 50 -1.96 0.17 3.37
C PRO A 50 -1.44 -1.28 3.45
N ALA A 51 -1.24 -1.95 2.31
CA ALA A 51 -0.74 -3.32 2.28
C ALA A 51 0.68 -3.45 2.88
N LEU A 52 1.57 -2.48 2.62
CA LEU A 52 2.89 -2.47 3.26
C LEU A 52 2.79 -2.17 4.77
N LEU A 53 1.88 -1.28 5.18
CA LEU A 53 1.64 -1.05 6.61
C LEU A 53 1.13 -2.32 7.29
N SER A 54 0.29 -3.11 6.61
CA SER A 54 -0.17 -4.41 7.11
C SER A 54 0.99 -5.38 7.36
N VAL A 55 2.01 -5.40 6.49
CA VAL A 55 3.19 -6.24 6.64
C VAL A 55 4.00 -5.84 7.89
N ILE A 56 4.15 -4.54 8.16
CA ILE A 56 4.84 -4.07 9.38
C ILE A 56 3.98 -4.33 10.62
N LEU A 57 2.68 -4.08 10.54
CA LEU A 57 1.78 -4.25 11.68
C LEU A 57 1.63 -5.72 12.07
N SER A 58 1.56 -6.63 11.09
CA SER A 58 1.60 -8.05 11.40
C SER A 58 2.88 -8.38 12.15
N PHE A 59 4.03 -7.89 11.67
CA PHE A 59 5.30 -8.05 12.34
C PHE A 59 5.31 -7.55 13.81
N VAL A 60 4.66 -6.42 14.13
CA VAL A 60 4.60 -5.88 15.50
C VAL A 60 3.56 -6.58 16.38
N ALA A 61 2.39 -6.93 15.82
CA ALA A 61 1.25 -7.48 16.56
C ALA A 61 1.38 -9.00 16.84
N ALA A 62 2.28 -9.64 16.12
CA ALA A 62 2.92 -10.92 16.41
C ALA A 62 2.86 -11.43 17.84
N SER A 63 1.90 -12.31 18.13
CA SER A 63 1.83 -13.04 19.40
C SER A 63 2.45 -14.45 19.31
N SER A 64 2.58 -15.01 18.11
CA SER A 64 3.31 -16.25 17.81
C SER A 64 3.87 -16.19 16.37
N PRO A 65 5.01 -16.86 16.07
CA PRO A 65 5.60 -16.87 14.73
C PRO A 65 4.71 -17.46 13.62
N ASP A 66 3.84 -18.43 13.95
CA ASP A 66 3.14 -19.25 12.96
C ASP A 66 1.92 -18.55 12.31
N GLU A 67 1.11 -17.82 13.08
CA GLU A 67 -0.04 -17.07 12.54
C GLU A 67 0.39 -15.90 11.65
N LEU A 68 1.56 -15.32 11.94
CA LEU A 68 2.18 -14.22 11.20
C LEU A 68 2.71 -14.62 9.84
N ASN A 69 3.21 -15.85 9.75
CA ASN A 69 3.84 -16.38 8.55
C ASN A 69 2.86 -16.39 7.38
N ALA A 70 1.63 -16.83 7.60
CA ALA A 70 0.67 -17.05 6.52
C ALA A 70 0.15 -15.73 5.91
N VAL A 71 -0.28 -14.77 6.73
CA VAL A 71 -0.86 -13.50 6.25
C VAL A 71 0.20 -12.65 5.55
N SER A 72 1.35 -12.47 6.19
CA SER A 72 2.42 -11.61 5.67
C SER A 72 3.05 -12.19 4.41
N SER A 73 3.29 -13.51 4.41
CA SER A 73 3.79 -14.20 3.22
C SER A 73 2.78 -14.09 2.07
N GLY A 74 1.48 -14.25 2.31
CA GLY A 74 0.45 -14.08 1.29
C GLY A 74 0.45 -12.67 0.67
N ILE A 75 0.55 -11.62 1.48
CA ILE A 75 0.61 -10.24 0.99
C ILE A 75 1.87 -10.04 0.13
N VAL A 76 3.04 -10.44 0.62
CA VAL A 76 4.31 -10.21 -0.10
C VAL A 76 4.40 -11.04 -1.38
N THR A 77 4.05 -12.33 -1.31
CA THR A 77 4.24 -13.28 -2.43
C THR A 77 3.12 -13.28 -3.45
N THR A 78 1.91 -12.83 -3.08
CA THR A 78 0.76 -12.85 -3.99
C THR A 78 0.29 -11.45 -4.33
N ILE A 79 0.09 -10.57 -3.34
CA ILE A 79 -0.48 -9.24 -3.59
C ILE A 79 0.59 -8.31 -4.18
N LEU A 80 1.79 -8.29 -3.62
CA LEU A 80 2.88 -7.39 -3.99
C LEU A 80 3.87 -7.98 -5.01
N ALA A 81 3.58 -9.18 -5.53
CA ALA A 81 4.42 -9.81 -6.54
C ALA A 81 4.40 -9.05 -7.87
N ASP A 82 5.55 -8.97 -8.54
CA ASP A 82 5.67 -8.30 -9.83
C ASP A 82 4.80 -8.98 -10.90
N SER A 83 3.92 -8.19 -11.55
CA SER A 83 3.10 -8.64 -12.68
C SER A 83 3.73 -8.33 -14.04
N THR A 84 4.94 -7.76 -14.09
CA THR A 84 5.59 -7.45 -15.37
C THR A 84 5.80 -8.68 -16.26
N PRO A 85 6.22 -9.87 -15.75
CA PRO A 85 6.43 -11.06 -16.59
C PRO A 85 5.17 -11.55 -17.30
N SER A 86 4.00 -11.40 -16.67
CA SER A 86 2.70 -11.69 -17.27
C SER A 86 2.19 -10.56 -18.19
N GLY A 87 2.85 -9.39 -18.18
CA GLY A 87 2.47 -8.21 -18.95
C GLY A 87 1.51 -7.25 -18.22
N GLY A 88 1.26 -7.50 -16.94
CA GLY A 88 0.53 -6.62 -16.03
C GLY A 88 1.37 -5.44 -15.52
N PRO A 89 0.97 -4.79 -14.42
CA PRO A 89 1.73 -3.69 -13.81
C PRO A 89 3.11 -4.10 -13.30
N THR A 90 4.06 -3.19 -13.35
CA THR A 90 5.31 -3.34 -12.62
C THR A 90 5.08 -3.03 -11.15
N ILE A 91 5.39 -4.00 -10.30
CA ILE A 91 5.28 -3.88 -8.85
C ILE A 91 6.64 -4.24 -8.26
N SER A 92 7.26 -3.30 -7.55
CA SER A 92 8.45 -3.57 -6.75
C SER A 92 8.17 -3.20 -5.30
N ALA A 93 8.18 -4.19 -4.43
CA ALA A 93 8.04 -4.02 -2.99
C ALA A 93 9.36 -4.36 -2.31
N ALA A 94 9.86 -3.44 -1.50
CA ALA A 94 11.08 -3.60 -0.73
C ALA A 94 10.72 -3.56 0.75
N ASN A 95 11.07 -4.60 1.49
CA ASN A 95 10.92 -4.66 2.95
C ASN A 95 12.29 -4.92 3.57
N GLY A 96 12.65 -4.19 4.63
CA GLY A 96 13.93 -4.36 5.28
C GLY A 96 13.91 -3.96 6.76
N VAL A 97 14.79 -4.60 7.52
CA VAL A 97 14.92 -4.43 8.97
C VAL A 97 16.38 -4.19 9.34
N TRP A 98 16.63 -3.10 10.03
CA TRP A 98 17.94 -2.75 10.57
C TRP A 98 17.85 -2.69 12.09
N ILE A 99 18.66 -3.50 12.76
CA ILE A 99 18.67 -3.60 14.23
C ILE A 99 20.03 -3.15 14.75
N GLU A 100 20.05 -2.45 15.88
CA GLU A 100 21.29 -2.13 16.56
C GLU A 100 22.11 -3.41 16.85
N LYS A 101 23.37 -3.41 16.44
CA LYS A 101 24.28 -4.57 16.50
C LYS A 101 24.54 -5.09 17.91
N THR A 102 24.35 -4.25 18.94
CA THR A 102 24.51 -4.68 20.34
C THR A 102 23.34 -5.49 20.87
N LEU A 103 22.20 -5.49 20.15
CA LEU A 103 21.01 -6.22 20.56
C LEU A 103 21.10 -7.68 20.08
N TYR A 104 20.73 -8.60 20.97
CA TYR A 104 20.57 -9.99 20.61
C TYR A 104 19.31 -10.17 19.78
N VAL A 105 19.43 -10.93 18.68
CA VAL A 105 18.31 -11.26 17.80
C VAL A 105 18.15 -12.77 17.80
N GLU A 106 16.99 -13.22 18.26
CA GLU A 106 16.62 -14.64 18.25
C GLU A 106 16.73 -15.22 16.82
N PRO A 107 17.38 -16.38 16.61
CA PRO A 107 17.52 -16.97 15.29
C PRO A 107 16.18 -17.20 14.59
N SER A 108 15.17 -17.67 15.33
CA SER A 108 13.81 -17.91 14.81
C SER A 108 13.16 -16.63 14.28
N PHE A 109 13.44 -15.50 14.91
CA PHE A 109 12.96 -14.20 14.48
C PHE A 109 13.69 -13.70 13.22
N LYS A 110 15.00 -13.95 13.10
CA LYS A 110 15.72 -13.67 11.86
C LYS A 110 15.20 -14.53 10.70
N ASP A 111 14.96 -15.81 10.95
CA ASP A 111 14.42 -16.74 9.96
C ASP A 111 13.01 -16.32 9.50
N LEU A 112 12.19 -15.83 10.43
CA LEU A 112 10.88 -15.25 10.14
C LEU A 112 10.98 -14.10 9.13
N LEU A 113 11.86 -13.12 9.38
CA LEU A 113 12.06 -11.96 8.51
C LEU A 113 12.50 -12.35 7.10
N LEU A 114 13.49 -13.26 7.00
CA LEU A 114 14.06 -13.65 5.71
C LEU A 114 13.08 -14.51 4.90
N ASN A 115 12.40 -15.47 5.54
CA ASN A 115 11.65 -16.49 4.82
C ASN A 115 10.20 -16.11 4.55
N SER A 116 9.53 -15.50 5.53
CA SER A 116 8.09 -15.21 5.46
C SER A 116 7.81 -13.80 4.96
N TYR A 117 8.62 -12.84 5.41
CA TYR A 117 8.46 -11.44 5.03
C TYR A 117 9.26 -11.05 3.78
N LYS A 118 10.17 -11.94 3.34
CA LYS A 118 11.17 -11.65 2.30
C LYS A 118 11.89 -10.33 2.55
N ALA A 119 12.11 -10.01 3.82
CA ALA A 119 12.69 -8.76 4.24
C ALA A 119 14.22 -8.89 4.30
N ALA A 120 14.94 -7.85 3.89
CA ALA A 120 16.35 -7.73 4.20
C ALA A 120 16.54 -7.60 5.73
N PHE A 121 17.63 -8.14 6.24
CA PHE A 121 17.97 -8.05 7.66
C PHE A 121 19.44 -7.67 7.82
N ASN A 122 19.68 -6.59 8.57
CA ASN A 122 21.02 -6.12 8.89
C ASN A 122 21.15 -5.76 10.38
N GLN A 123 22.31 -6.07 10.95
CA GLN A 123 22.72 -5.54 12.26
C GLN A 123 23.74 -4.42 12.05
N VAL A 124 23.44 -3.23 12.56
CA VAL A 124 24.15 -1.98 12.24
C VAL A 124 24.47 -1.17 13.48
N ASP A 125 25.34 -0.18 13.36
CA ASP A 125 25.83 0.64 14.47
C ASP A 125 25.13 2.00 14.50
N PHE A 126 23.92 2.06 15.04
CA PHE A 126 23.26 3.35 15.31
C PHE A 126 24.02 4.14 16.35
N ARG A 127 24.56 3.50 17.39
CA ARG A 127 25.21 4.18 18.54
C ARG A 127 26.29 5.17 18.12
N THR A 128 27.10 4.79 17.15
CA THR A 128 28.24 5.61 16.71
C THR A 128 28.18 6.01 15.24
N LYS A 129 27.32 5.38 14.43
CA LYS A 129 27.27 5.57 12.96
C LYS A 129 25.85 5.78 12.41
N ALA A 130 24.91 6.33 13.20
CA ALA A 130 23.52 6.54 12.77
C ALA A 130 23.37 7.22 11.38
N ASP A 131 24.18 8.23 11.07
CA ASP A 131 24.14 8.90 9.76
C ASP A 131 24.61 8.00 8.60
N GLU A 132 25.58 7.13 8.85
CA GLU A 132 26.01 6.12 7.87
C GLU A 132 24.90 5.10 7.65
N VAL A 133 24.25 4.65 8.72
CA VAL A 133 23.11 3.72 8.63
C VAL A 133 21.94 4.34 7.86
N ASN A 134 21.65 5.63 8.08
CA ASN A 134 20.60 6.33 7.35
C ASN A 134 20.87 6.32 5.83
N LYS A 135 22.13 6.59 5.43
CA LYS A 135 22.56 6.50 4.02
C LYS A 135 22.47 5.07 3.49
N GLU A 136 22.90 4.08 4.27
CA GLU A 136 22.82 2.66 3.90
C GLU A 136 21.38 2.24 3.59
N VAL A 137 20.42 2.61 4.46
CA VAL A 137 19.00 2.31 4.24
C VAL A 137 18.49 2.95 2.96
N ASN A 138 18.78 4.24 2.73
CA ASN A 138 18.33 4.93 1.51
C ASN A 138 18.95 4.32 0.25
N SER A 139 20.25 4.02 0.24
CA SER A 139 20.89 3.35 -0.90
C SER A 139 20.31 1.95 -1.16
N TRP A 140 19.98 1.21 -0.11
CA TRP A 140 19.33 -0.10 -0.26
C TRP A 140 17.93 0.06 -0.86
N VAL A 141 17.11 1.01 -0.40
CA VAL A 141 15.77 1.26 -0.98
C VAL A 141 15.87 1.67 -2.44
N GLU A 142 16.85 2.53 -2.76
CA GLU A 142 17.12 2.97 -4.13
C GLU A 142 17.41 1.78 -5.04
N GLU A 143 18.28 0.86 -4.60
CA GLU A 143 18.58 -0.37 -5.34
C GLU A 143 17.34 -1.24 -5.53
N GLN A 144 16.58 -1.51 -4.47
CA GLN A 144 15.39 -2.37 -4.54
C GLN A 144 14.28 -1.77 -5.42
N THR A 145 14.26 -0.46 -5.56
CA THR A 145 13.25 0.27 -6.36
C THR A 145 13.78 0.70 -7.71
N ASN A 146 14.95 0.21 -8.14
CA ASN A 146 15.60 0.57 -9.41
C ASN A 146 15.79 2.09 -9.59
N GLY A 147 16.17 2.80 -8.52
CA GLY A 147 16.41 4.23 -8.53
C GLY A 147 15.16 5.11 -8.38
N LEU A 148 13.99 4.53 -8.12
CA LEU A 148 12.72 5.27 -8.12
C LEU A 148 12.40 5.90 -6.77
N ILE A 149 12.92 5.34 -5.68
CA ILE A 149 12.78 5.87 -4.31
C ILE A 149 14.19 6.03 -3.74
N THR A 150 14.68 7.27 -3.68
CA THR A 150 16.06 7.59 -3.28
C THR A 150 16.19 8.03 -1.83
N ASP A 151 15.13 8.63 -1.27
CA ASP A 151 15.16 9.29 0.04
C ASP A 151 13.98 8.82 0.91
N LEU A 152 14.02 7.55 1.35
CA LEU A 152 12.97 7.02 2.23
C LEU A 152 13.06 7.63 3.63
N LEU A 153 14.29 7.68 4.17
CA LEU A 153 14.59 8.25 5.47
C LEU A 153 15.13 9.67 5.30
N PRO A 154 14.46 10.68 5.89
CA PRO A 154 14.98 12.04 5.91
C PRO A 154 16.34 12.12 6.63
N PRO A 155 17.16 13.15 6.32
CA PRO A 155 18.37 13.41 7.09
C PRO A 155 18.09 13.50 8.60
N ASN A 156 18.94 12.90 9.42
CA ASN A 156 18.83 12.85 10.89
C ASN A 156 17.55 12.16 11.43
N SER A 157 16.83 11.37 10.64
CA SER A 157 15.67 10.60 11.13
C SER A 157 16.07 9.43 12.04
N ALA A 158 17.31 8.94 11.90
CA ALA A 158 17.94 7.99 12.81
C ALA A 158 18.94 8.72 13.71
N SER A 159 19.13 8.22 14.94
CA SER A 159 20.08 8.79 15.90
C SER A 159 20.80 7.70 16.68
N SER A 160 21.74 8.07 17.55
CA SER A 160 22.39 7.12 18.47
C SER A 160 21.42 6.40 19.41
N TRP A 161 20.20 6.89 19.57
CA TRP A 161 19.14 6.27 20.36
C TRP A 161 18.24 5.32 19.57
N THR A 162 18.44 5.21 18.26
CA THR A 162 17.68 4.30 17.41
C THR A 162 18.14 2.87 17.65
N ASP A 163 17.17 1.97 17.86
CA ASP A 163 17.43 0.53 18.06
C ASP A 163 17.00 -0.31 16.87
N LEU A 164 16.04 0.19 16.10
CA LEU A 164 15.31 -0.56 15.10
C LEU A 164 14.75 0.37 14.04
N ILE A 165 14.93 0.02 12.77
CA ILE A 165 14.27 0.64 11.62
C ILE A 165 13.57 -0.44 10.80
N PHE A 166 12.31 -0.20 10.46
CA PHE A 166 11.60 -0.90 9.39
C PHE A 166 11.53 0.01 8.16
N ALA A 167 12.20 -0.38 7.08
CA ALA A 167 12.13 0.32 5.81
C ALA A 167 11.19 -0.44 4.87
N ASN A 168 10.18 0.25 4.35
CA ASN A 168 9.24 -0.33 3.40
C ASN A 168 9.02 0.65 2.24
N ALA A 169 9.09 0.14 1.01
CA ALA A 169 8.90 0.94 -0.19
C ALA A 169 8.10 0.16 -1.22
N LEU A 170 7.11 0.79 -1.85
CA LEU A 170 6.34 0.20 -2.95
C LEU A 170 6.41 1.12 -4.15
N PHE A 171 6.90 0.57 -5.26
CA PHE A 171 6.74 1.14 -6.57
C PHE A 171 5.64 0.40 -7.32
N PHE A 172 4.73 1.17 -7.92
CA PHE A 172 3.68 0.66 -8.79
C PHE A 172 3.66 1.47 -10.09
N ASN A 173 3.73 0.77 -11.22
CA ASN A 173 3.60 1.37 -12.55
C ASN A 173 2.74 0.48 -13.45
N GLY A 174 1.50 0.91 -13.66
CA GLY A 174 0.53 0.22 -14.49
C GLY A 174 0.27 0.97 -15.79
N ARG A 175 0.06 0.24 -16.88
CA ARG A 175 -0.47 0.80 -18.12
C ARG A 175 -1.99 0.75 -18.06
N TRP A 176 -2.68 1.81 -18.47
CA TRP A 176 -4.14 1.76 -18.61
C TRP A 176 -4.56 0.66 -19.58
N ASP A 177 -5.66 -0.05 -19.29
CA ASP A 177 -6.27 -0.98 -20.25
C ASP A 177 -6.71 -0.22 -21.51
N LYS A 178 -7.34 0.94 -21.30
CA LYS A 178 -7.66 1.92 -22.34
C LYS A 178 -6.85 3.19 -22.14
N LYS A 179 -5.90 3.42 -23.05
CA LYS A 179 -5.00 4.58 -23.00
C LYS A 179 -5.74 5.89 -23.31
N PHE A 180 -5.21 6.98 -22.77
CA PHE A 180 -5.54 8.33 -23.20
C PHE A 180 -4.74 8.66 -24.45
N ASP A 181 -5.33 9.40 -25.38
CA ASP A 181 -4.61 9.93 -26.54
C ASP A 181 -3.81 11.17 -26.10
N PRO A 182 -2.46 11.14 -26.17
CA PRO A 182 -1.65 12.29 -25.77
C PRO A 182 -1.96 13.55 -26.57
N SER A 183 -2.45 13.44 -27.81
CA SER A 183 -2.79 14.60 -28.64
C SER A 183 -4.01 15.38 -28.17
N LEU A 184 -4.84 14.77 -27.31
CA LEU A 184 -6.00 15.39 -26.69
C LEU A 184 -5.69 15.97 -25.29
N THR A 185 -4.44 15.87 -24.83
CA THR A 185 -4.05 16.43 -23.53
C THR A 185 -3.86 17.93 -23.66
N GLU A 186 -4.59 18.69 -22.85
CA GLU A 186 -4.57 20.15 -22.90
C GLU A 186 -4.41 20.77 -21.51
N ASP A 187 -3.73 21.92 -21.45
CA ASP A 187 -3.49 22.67 -20.22
C ASP A 187 -4.77 23.38 -19.73
N SER A 188 -5.25 22.97 -18.56
CA SER A 188 -6.46 23.52 -17.93
C SER A 188 -6.25 23.91 -16.47
N ASP A 189 -7.19 24.68 -15.93
CA ASP A 189 -7.17 25.17 -14.56
C ASP A 189 -7.47 24.03 -13.56
N PHE A 190 -6.52 23.74 -12.67
CA PHE A 190 -6.76 22.95 -11.46
C PHE A 190 -6.94 23.90 -10.26
N HIS A 191 -8.06 23.75 -9.56
CA HIS A 191 -8.39 24.56 -8.40
C HIS A 191 -7.77 23.96 -7.12
N LEU A 192 -6.90 24.73 -6.47
CA LEU A 192 -6.30 24.34 -5.20
C LEU A 192 -7.25 24.63 -4.03
N LEU A 193 -7.03 23.93 -2.91
CA LEU A 193 -7.85 24.05 -1.69
C LEU A 193 -7.74 25.44 -1.03
N ASP A 194 -6.69 26.19 -1.31
CA ASP A 194 -6.52 27.59 -0.85
C ASP A 194 -7.26 28.61 -1.73
N GLY A 195 -8.01 28.15 -2.74
CA GLY A 195 -8.77 28.96 -3.68
C GLY A 195 -7.96 29.45 -4.88
N THR A 196 -6.63 29.26 -4.89
CA THR A 196 -5.79 29.60 -6.04
C THR A 196 -5.95 28.57 -7.17
N LYS A 197 -5.37 28.87 -8.34
CA LYS A 197 -5.38 28.00 -9.49
C LYS A 197 -3.97 27.77 -10.00
N VAL A 198 -3.74 26.57 -10.49
CA VAL A 198 -2.54 26.21 -11.24
C VAL A 198 -2.96 25.60 -12.57
N ARG A 199 -2.18 25.87 -13.62
CA ARG A 199 -2.44 25.31 -14.94
C ARG A 199 -1.66 24.00 -15.08
N VAL A 200 -2.34 22.92 -15.41
CA VAL A 200 -1.76 21.57 -15.50
C VAL A 200 -2.33 20.84 -16.72
N PRO A 201 -1.60 19.86 -17.27
CA PRO A 201 -2.09 19.05 -18.38
C PRO A 201 -3.22 18.12 -17.91
N PHE A 202 -4.42 18.30 -18.46
CA PHE A 202 -5.55 17.40 -18.25
C PHE A 202 -5.64 16.39 -19.38
N MET A 203 -5.62 15.11 -19.03
CA MET A 203 -5.90 14.04 -19.99
C MET A 203 -7.42 13.92 -20.21
N THR A 204 -7.84 13.69 -21.46
CA THR A 204 -9.25 13.49 -21.81
C THR A 204 -9.46 12.24 -22.68
N ARG A 205 -10.68 11.72 -22.65
CA ARG A 205 -11.10 10.57 -23.48
C ARG A 205 -12.61 10.60 -23.67
N ASP A 206 -13.06 10.17 -24.84
CA ASP A 206 -14.44 10.34 -25.30
C ASP A 206 -15.51 9.58 -24.49
N SER A 207 -15.14 8.56 -23.70
CA SER A 207 -16.11 7.83 -22.88
C SER A 207 -15.50 7.17 -21.64
N PHE A 208 -16.22 7.31 -20.53
CA PHE A 208 -16.03 6.58 -19.27
C PHE A 208 -17.31 5.87 -18.81
N THR A 209 -18.28 5.67 -19.71
CA THR A 209 -19.68 5.38 -19.34
C THR A 209 -19.87 4.11 -18.49
N PHE A 210 -19.01 3.11 -18.61
CA PHE A 210 -19.05 1.87 -17.80
C PHE A 210 -18.19 1.90 -16.54
N HIS A 211 -17.62 3.06 -16.22
CA HIS A 211 -16.62 3.23 -15.19
C HIS A 211 -16.91 4.41 -14.27
N LEU A 212 -18.00 5.14 -14.49
CA LEU A 212 -18.38 6.31 -13.69
C LEU A 212 -19.65 6.00 -12.89
N ASN A 213 -19.52 5.99 -11.56
CA ASN A 213 -20.65 5.95 -10.64
C ASN A 213 -20.88 7.37 -10.10
N VAL A 214 -22.13 7.80 -10.08
CA VAL A 214 -22.54 9.13 -9.58
C VAL A 214 -23.37 8.93 -8.32
N TYR A 215 -22.99 9.62 -7.25
CA TYR A 215 -23.65 9.59 -5.95
C TYR A 215 -24.12 11.00 -5.58
N GLU A 216 -24.90 11.10 -4.50
CA GLU A 216 -25.21 12.40 -3.91
C GLU A 216 -23.91 13.02 -3.35
N ALA A 217 -23.52 14.18 -3.88
CA ALA A 217 -22.34 14.98 -3.53
C ALA A 217 -20.95 14.54 -4.06
N PHE A 218 -20.84 13.40 -4.75
CA PHE A 218 -19.57 12.97 -5.33
C PHE A 218 -19.72 11.98 -6.49
N LYS A 219 -18.63 11.77 -7.22
CA LYS A 219 -18.50 10.84 -8.34
C LYS A 219 -17.33 9.90 -8.11
N VAL A 220 -17.41 8.67 -8.61
CA VAL A 220 -16.34 7.68 -8.57
C VAL A 220 -16.03 7.21 -9.98
N LEU A 221 -14.81 7.46 -10.44
CA LEU A 221 -14.30 6.99 -11.73
C LEU A 221 -13.34 5.81 -11.51
N ASN A 222 -13.59 4.68 -12.16
CA ASN A 222 -12.75 3.48 -12.09
C ASN A 222 -11.92 3.30 -13.37
N LEU A 223 -10.60 3.42 -13.27
CA LEU A 223 -9.68 3.28 -14.41
C LEU A 223 -8.91 1.96 -14.31
N PRO A 224 -9.30 0.91 -15.06
CA PRO A 224 -8.57 -0.36 -15.04
C PRO A 224 -7.18 -0.22 -15.67
N TYR A 225 -6.22 -0.89 -15.05
CA TYR A 225 -4.92 -1.15 -15.66
C TYR A 225 -5.00 -2.40 -16.53
N ARG A 226 -4.09 -2.49 -17.49
CA ARG A 226 -3.92 -3.66 -18.35
C ARG A 226 -3.55 -4.87 -17.50
N GLU A 227 -4.32 -5.93 -17.66
CA GLU A 227 -4.11 -7.20 -16.96
C GLU A 227 -2.92 -7.98 -17.52
N GLY A 228 -2.30 -8.77 -16.65
CA GLY A 228 -1.28 -9.74 -17.02
C GLY A 228 -1.90 -11.04 -17.51
N ARG A 229 -1.29 -11.68 -18.49
CA ARG A 229 -1.62 -13.04 -18.91
C ARG A 229 -1.28 -14.00 -17.79
N GLU A 230 -2.24 -14.82 -17.35
CA GLU A 230 -2.04 -15.79 -16.26
C GLU A 230 -1.86 -15.14 -14.87
N ASP A 231 -2.03 -13.82 -14.76
CA ASP A 231 -2.19 -13.14 -13.48
C ASP A 231 -3.68 -13.00 -13.18
N SER A 232 -4.16 -13.63 -12.12
CA SER A 232 -5.56 -13.55 -11.71
C SER A 232 -5.92 -12.21 -11.06
N ARG A 233 -4.94 -11.32 -10.84
CA ARG A 233 -5.14 -10.01 -10.21
C ARG A 233 -5.57 -8.96 -11.24
N GLY A 234 -6.69 -8.30 -10.95
CA GLY A 234 -7.12 -7.09 -11.64
C GLY A 234 -6.73 -5.84 -10.84
N PHE A 235 -6.09 -4.88 -11.47
CA PHE A 235 -5.72 -3.61 -10.85
C PHE A 235 -6.51 -2.46 -11.46
N SER A 236 -6.96 -1.51 -10.63
CA SER A 236 -7.63 -0.29 -11.09
C SER A 236 -7.29 0.89 -10.20
N MET A 237 -7.32 2.10 -10.77
CA MET A 237 -7.29 3.35 -10.02
C MET A 237 -8.73 3.85 -9.86
N GLN A 238 -9.17 4.06 -8.63
CA GLN A 238 -10.44 4.70 -8.34
C GLN A 238 -10.21 6.17 -7.97
N ILE A 239 -10.90 7.07 -8.67
CA ILE A 239 -10.85 8.50 -8.42
C ILE A 239 -12.18 8.91 -7.81
N TYR A 240 -12.15 9.31 -6.55
CA TYR A 240 -13.30 9.86 -5.83
C TYR A 240 -13.25 11.38 -5.95
N LEU A 241 -14.22 11.95 -6.66
CA LEU A 241 -14.28 13.38 -6.95
C LEU A 241 -15.54 13.99 -6.32
N PRO A 242 -15.40 14.82 -5.27
CA PRO A 242 -16.53 15.58 -4.72
C PRO A 242 -17.11 16.55 -5.77
N ASP A 243 -18.41 16.85 -5.66
CA ASP A 243 -19.04 17.88 -6.50
C ASP A 243 -18.59 19.29 -6.10
N GLU A 244 -18.40 19.54 -4.80
CA GLU A 244 -17.87 20.80 -4.26
C GLU A 244 -16.34 20.84 -4.34
N LYS A 245 -15.78 22.01 -4.69
CA LYS A 245 -14.33 22.19 -4.90
C LYS A 245 -13.50 21.94 -3.62
N ASP A 246 -14.08 22.22 -2.47
CA ASP A 246 -13.51 21.99 -1.14
C ASP A 246 -14.16 20.78 -0.42
N GLY A 247 -14.95 19.97 -1.13
CA GLY A 247 -15.69 18.82 -0.59
C GLY A 247 -14.84 17.59 -0.25
N LEU A 248 -13.52 17.63 -0.49
CA LEU A 248 -12.61 16.50 -0.24
C LEU A 248 -12.66 15.97 1.20
N PRO A 249 -12.76 16.79 2.26
CA PRO A 249 -12.90 16.31 3.63
C PRO A 249 -14.11 15.40 3.85
N ALA A 250 -15.24 15.65 3.17
CA ALA A 250 -16.45 14.83 3.29
C ALA A 250 -16.28 13.47 2.57
N VAL A 251 -15.61 13.45 1.42
CA VAL A 251 -15.38 12.23 0.62
C VAL A 251 -14.28 11.32 1.23
N ARG A 252 -13.34 11.89 1.99
CA ARG A 252 -12.29 11.12 2.70
C ARG A 252 -12.86 10.07 3.67
N PHE A 253 -14.03 10.33 4.27
CA PHE A 253 -14.70 9.34 5.12
C PHE A 253 -15.22 8.14 4.31
N LEU A 254 -15.70 8.36 3.09
CA LEU A 254 -16.28 7.32 2.24
C LEU A 254 -15.23 6.40 1.62
N ALA A 255 -14.08 6.95 1.22
CA ALA A 255 -12.93 6.16 0.75
C ALA A 255 -12.30 5.28 1.84
N SER A 256 -12.69 5.49 3.11
CA SER A 256 -12.28 4.69 4.26
C SER A 256 -13.32 3.64 4.69
N LEU A 257 -14.38 3.42 3.90
CA LEU A 257 -15.30 2.32 4.15
C LEU A 257 -14.74 1.02 3.55
N PRO A 258 -14.95 -0.15 4.18
CA PRO A 258 -14.60 -1.44 3.58
C PRO A 258 -15.20 -1.54 2.17
N LEU A 259 -14.48 -2.11 1.19
CA LEU A 259 -14.98 -2.31 -0.18
C LEU A 259 -16.37 -2.98 -0.21
N ALA A 260 -16.66 -3.84 0.77
CA ALA A 260 -17.96 -4.48 0.95
C ALA A 260 -19.12 -3.49 1.12
N PHE A 261 -18.90 -2.32 1.72
CA PHE A 261 -19.90 -1.26 1.90
C PHE A 261 -20.19 -0.49 0.61
N LEU A 262 -19.19 -0.34 -0.26
CA LEU A 262 -19.35 0.33 -1.56
C LEU A 262 -20.07 -0.59 -2.57
N LEU A 263 -19.83 -1.90 -2.49
CA LEU A 263 -20.47 -2.92 -3.36
C LEU A 263 -21.89 -3.32 -2.91
N THR A 264 -22.25 -3.19 -1.63
CA THR A 264 -23.63 -3.43 -1.17
C THR A 264 -24.58 -2.28 -1.51
N SER A 265 -24.05 -1.06 -1.68
CA SER A 265 -24.86 0.09 -2.13
C SER A 265 -25.35 -0.04 -3.58
N THR A 266 -24.69 -0.87 -4.40
CA THR A 266 -25.14 -1.19 -5.77
C THR A 266 -26.30 -2.20 -5.83
N GLN A 267 -26.75 -2.78 -4.72
CA GLN A 267 -27.89 -3.72 -4.69
C GLN A 267 -29.18 -3.18 -4.06
N LEU A 268 -29.21 -1.93 -3.57
CA LEU A 268 -30.40 -1.35 -2.93
C LEU A 268 -31.12 -0.28 -3.76
N LEU A 269 -30.71 -0.05 -5.01
CA LEU A 269 -31.41 0.83 -5.96
C LEU A 269 -31.59 0.14 -7.32
N THR A 270 -32.42 -0.89 -7.32
CA THR A 270 -33.24 -1.32 -8.48
C THR A 270 -34.67 -1.47 -8.02
#